data_AF-A0A3Q3WFH8-F1
#
_entry.id   AF-A0A3Q3WFH8-F1
#
_cell.length_a   1.000
_cell.length_b   1.000
_cell.length_c   1.000
_cell.angle_alpha   90.00
_cell.angle_beta   90.00
_cell.angle_gamma   90.00
#
_symmetry.space_group_name_H-M   'P 1'
#
loop_
_entity.id
_entity.type
_entity.pdbx_description
1 polymer ?
#
loop_
_entity_poly.entity_id
_entity_poly.type
_entity_poly.pdbx_seq_one_letter_code
_entity_poly.pdbx_strand_id
1 'polypeptide(L)'
;MTGPLFPLEYEKNRSFVLQEVDASSEVIGQVTMLNTLRHYKKVNSVGSSLCFGFKGFSSDQISPKTFQKAKITLTHFLLFKVAVHSFVEKLFGSIWGMPHSKAPPAVKYFFDFLDRQADNMKITDPDVLHIWKTNSLPLRFWVNIIKNPQFVFDMEKTPNMDGCLSVIAQAFMDSFSLSETQLGKHAPTNKLLYARDIPKFKQEVKIYYKQIRDQTPITVSEFRDFLLEESKKHENEFNEAVALRELYKFIHRYFTEIKEKLYQNGAPSELTEQLQHVKTLFDGLKSCSWN
;
A
#
# COMPACT_ATOMS: atom_id res chain seq x y z
N MET A 1 -9.65 -31.71 -5.14
CA MET A 1 -9.96 -30.66 -6.13
C MET A 1 -11.32 -30.10 -5.75
N THR A 2 -11.34 -29.01 -5.01
CA THR A 2 -12.58 -28.28 -4.68
C THR A 2 -13.01 -27.56 -5.95
N GLY A 3 -14.15 -27.97 -6.52
CA GLY A 3 -14.75 -27.27 -7.66
C GLY A 3 -15.08 -25.81 -7.32
N PRO A 4 -15.32 -24.94 -8.33
CA PRO A 4 -15.65 -23.55 -8.10
C PRO A 4 -16.93 -23.44 -7.24
N LEU A 5 -16.92 -22.51 -6.27
CA LEU A 5 -18.03 -22.27 -5.34
C LEU A 5 -19.36 -21.89 -6.03
N PHE A 6 -19.31 -21.49 -7.30
CA PHE A 6 -20.47 -21.11 -8.11
C PHE A 6 -20.31 -21.64 -9.55
N PRO A 7 -21.02 -22.70 -9.95
CA PRO A 7 -20.95 -23.20 -11.33
C PRO A 7 -21.60 -22.19 -12.29
N LEU A 8 -20.95 -21.95 -13.44
CA LEU A 8 -21.51 -21.17 -14.54
C LEU A 8 -22.34 -22.09 -15.42
N GLU A 9 -23.63 -21.78 -15.60
CA GLU A 9 -24.55 -22.58 -16.42
C GLU A 9 -24.87 -21.88 -17.75
N TYR A 10 -24.93 -22.66 -18.82
CA TYR A 10 -25.32 -22.23 -20.16
C TYR A 10 -26.62 -22.94 -20.56
N GLU A 11 -27.68 -22.19 -20.81
CA GLU A 11 -28.99 -22.76 -21.13
C GLU A 11 -29.20 -22.85 -22.65
N LYS A 12 -29.25 -24.08 -23.17
CA LYS A 12 -29.70 -24.36 -24.54
C LYS A 12 -30.52 -25.65 -24.53
N ASN A 13 -31.84 -25.54 -24.37
CA ASN A 13 -32.81 -26.66 -24.27
C ASN A 13 -32.54 -27.71 -23.16
N ARG A 14 -31.38 -27.66 -22.50
CA ARG A 14 -30.97 -28.24 -21.20
C ARG A 14 -29.88 -27.31 -20.61
N SER A 15 -29.80 -27.22 -19.29
CA SER A 15 -28.70 -26.50 -18.62
C SER A 15 -27.40 -27.30 -18.76
N PHE A 16 -26.35 -26.68 -19.29
CA PHE A 16 -25.00 -27.24 -19.36
C PHE A 16 -24.08 -26.46 -18.43
N VAL A 17 -23.41 -27.16 -17.51
CA VAL A 17 -22.39 -26.55 -16.66
C VAL A 17 -21.14 -26.30 -17.51
N LEU A 18 -20.74 -25.03 -17.62
CA LEU A 18 -19.51 -24.63 -18.27
C LEU A 18 -18.32 -25.03 -17.39
N GLN A 19 -17.34 -25.70 -17.99
CA GLN A 19 -16.11 -26.11 -17.32
C GLN A 19 -14.91 -25.37 -17.93
N GLU A 20 -13.85 -25.21 -17.15
CA GLU A 20 -12.61 -24.59 -17.61
C GLU A 20 -11.93 -25.40 -18.72
N VAL A 21 -12.01 -26.73 -18.61
CA VAL A 21 -11.56 -27.72 -19.61
C VAL A 21 -12.58 -28.85 -19.63
N ASP A 22 -12.97 -29.30 -20.82
CA ASP A 22 -13.87 -30.44 -21.02
C ASP A 22 -13.42 -31.28 -22.24
N ALA A 23 -14.19 -32.31 -22.58
CA ALA A 23 -13.88 -33.20 -23.71
C ALA A 23 -13.89 -32.47 -25.07
N SER A 24 -14.44 -31.27 -25.16
CA SER A 24 -14.45 -30.45 -26.37
C SER A 24 -13.27 -29.48 -26.46
N SER A 25 -12.42 -29.38 -25.42
CA SER A 25 -11.29 -28.45 -25.38
C SER A 25 -10.26 -28.70 -26.48
N GLU A 26 -9.76 -27.61 -27.06
CA GLU A 26 -8.72 -27.64 -28.10
C GLU A 26 -7.36 -28.00 -27.48
N VAL A 27 -6.71 -29.04 -28.00
CA VAL A 27 -5.38 -29.49 -27.56
C VAL A 27 -4.37 -29.20 -28.65
N ILE A 28 -3.33 -28.43 -28.32
CA ILE A 28 -2.23 -28.09 -29.22
C ILE A 28 -0.93 -28.64 -28.63
N GLY A 29 -0.47 -29.78 -29.17
CA GLY A 29 0.70 -30.47 -28.64
C GLY A 29 0.46 -30.99 -27.23
N GLN A 30 1.24 -30.51 -26.25
CA GLN A 30 1.10 -30.86 -24.83
C GLN A 30 0.24 -29.87 -24.03
N VAL A 31 -0.31 -28.83 -24.67
CA VAL A 31 -1.07 -27.77 -23.99
C VAL A 31 -2.54 -27.88 -24.35
N THR A 32 -3.40 -27.89 -23.33
CA THR A 32 -4.86 -27.81 -23.50
C THR A 32 -5.30 -26.36 -23.31
N MET A 33 -6.07 -25.84 -24.26
CA MET A 33 -6.58 -24.48 -24.20
C MET A 33 -7.78 -24.38 -23.27
N LEU A 34 -7.85 -23.33 -22.46
CA LEU A 34 -9.02 -23.04 -21.64
C LEU A 34 -10.24 -22.72 -22.51
N ASN A 35 -11.39 -23.27 -22.13
CA ASN A 35 -12.64 -23.04 -22.85
C ASN A 35 -13.14 -21.61 -22.62
N THR A 36 -13.22 -20.82 -23.69
CA THR A 36 -13.77 -19.45 -23.65
C THR A 36 -15.28 -19.46 -23.95
N LEU A 37 -16.00 -18.38 -23.66
CA LEU A 37 -17.40 -18.24 -24.12
C LEU A 37 -17.53 -18.37 -25.65
N ARG A 38 -16.48 -18.00 -26.39
CA ARG A 38 -16.44 -18.15 -27.84
C ARG A 38 -16.31 -19.62 -28.26
N HIS A 39 -15.56 -20.42 -27.49
CA HIS A 39 -15.48 -21.87 -27.67
C HIS A 39 -16.90 -22.47 -27.65
N TYR A 40 -17.64 -22.23 -26.57
CA TYR A 40 -19.00 -22.74 -26.42
C TYR A 40 -20.00 -22.15 -27.43
N LYS A 41 -19.84 -20.89 -27.88
CA LYS A 41 -20.64 -20.31 -28.98
C LYS A 41 -20.35 -20.94 -30.36
N LYS A 42 -19.12 -21.42 -30.60
CA LYS A 42 -18.75 -22.11 -31.85
C LYS A 42 -19.21 -23.55 -31.85
N VAL A 43 -19.05 -24.24 -30.72
CA VAL A 43 -19.52 -25.63 -30.52
C VAL A 43 -21.05 -25.69 -30.63
N ASN A 44 -21.75 -24.69 -30.09
CA ASN A 44 -23.21 -24.63 -30.11
C ASN A 44 -23.71 -23.58 -31.10
N SER A 45 -23.81 -23.95 -32.37
CA SER A 45 -24.37 -23.11 -33.44
C SER A 45 -25.80 -22.61 -33.10
N VAL A 46 -25.98 -21.30 -33.21
CA VAL A 46 -27.24 -20.51 -33.11
C VAL A 46 -27.65 -20.08 -31.68
N GLY A 47 -28.14 -18.84 -31.62
CA GLY A 47 -28.30 -17.96 -30.45
C GLY A 47 -29.02 -18.54 -29.24
N SER A 48 -28.41 -18.34 -28.08
CA SER A 48 -28.98 -18.63 -26.75
C SER A 48 -28.38 -17.67 -25.72
N SER A 49 -29.16 -17.30 -24.71
CA SER A 49 -28.78 -16.36 -23.64
C SER A 49 -27.94 -17.05 -22.56
N LEU A 50 -26.86 -16.40 -22.12
CA LEU A 50 -26.17 -16.79 -20.89
C LEU A 50 -27.06 -16.41 -19.70
N CYS A 51 -27.45 -17.39 -18.89
CA CYS A 51 -28.11 -17.17 -17.62
C CYS A 51 -27.06 -17.27 -16.51
N PHE A 52 -26.57 -16.13 -16.04
CA PHE A 52 -25.77 -16.10 -14.81
C PHE A 52 -26.70 -16.34 -13.61
N GLY A 53 -26.32 -17.24 -12.70
CA GLY A 53 -26.96 -17.43 -11.41
C GLY A 53 -26.87 -16.23 -10.45
N PHE A 54 -26.60 -15.03 -10.96
CA PHE A 54 -26.84 -13.73 -10.33
C PHE A 54 -27.21 -12.73 -11.43
N LYS A 55 -28.31 -11.99 -11.21
CA LYS A 55 -28.89 -11.05 -12.18
C LYS A 55 -27.85 -10.04 -12.71
N GLY A 56 -27.63 -10.12 -14.02
CA GLY A 56 -27.35 -8.97 -14.88
C GLY A 56 -25.88 -8.65 -15.13
N PHE A 57 -25.35 -9.10 -16.27
CA PHE A 57 -24.50 -8.31 -17.16
C PHE A 57 -24.45 -9.00 -18.53
N SER A 58 -24.68 -8.24 -19.60
CA SER A 58 -24.56 -8.72 -20.98
C SER A 58 -23.37 -8.02 -21.62
N SER A 59 -22.36 -8.78 -22.09
CA SER A 59 -21.24 -8.24 -22.83
C SER A 59 -21.20 -8.84 -24.23
N ASP A 60 -21.56 -8.04 -25.22
CA ASP A 60 -21.28 -8.32 -26.62
C ASP A 60 -20.07 -7.52 -27.10
N GLN A 61 -19.31 -8.16 -27.99
CA GLN A 61 -18.27 -7.64 -28.88
C GLN A 61 -16.84 -7.46 -28.34
N ILE A 62 -16.01 -8.49 -28.52
CA ILE A 62 -14.59 -8.30 -28.90
C ILE A 62 -14.20 -9.37 -29.94
N SER A 63 -13.72 -8.92 -31.10
CA SER A 63 -13.11 -9.77 -32.13
C SER A 63 -11.57 -9.70 -32.02
N PRO A 64 -10.83 -10.82 -32.17
CA PRO A 64 -9.38 -10.79 -32.09
C PRO A 64 -8.80 -10.41 -33.47
N LYS A 65 -8.14 -9.26 -33.55
CA LYS A 65 -7.17 -8.96 -34.62
C LYS A 65 -5.77 -9.17 -34.08
N THR A 66 -4.92 -9.78 -34.90
CA THR A 66 -3.53 -10.14 -34.64
C THR A 66 -2.71 -8.93 -34.17
N PHE A 67 -2.27 -8.95 -32.90
CA PHE A 67 -1.61 -7.80 -32.25
C PHE A 67 -0.10 -7.76 -32.55
N GLN A 68 0.33 -6.70 -33.23
CA GLN A 68 1.75 -6.37 -33.41
C GLN A 68 2.30 -5.75 -32.11
N LYS A 69 3.16 -6.50 -31.42
CA LYS A 69 3.32 -6.53 -29.95
C LYS A 69 3.94 -5.33 -29.21
N ALA A 70 4.40 -4.26 -29.87
CA ALA A 70 5.16 -3.20 -29.16
C ALA A 70 4.56 -1.79 -29.23
N LYS A 71 4.03 -1.37 -30.39
CA LYS A 71 3.57 0.02 -30.60
C LYS A 71 2.13 0.24 -30.11
N ILE A 72 1.31 -0.81 -30.15
CA ILE A 72 -0.09 -0.79 -29.74
C ILE A 72 -0.20 -0.73 -28.20
N THR A 73 0.77 -1.27 -27.47
CA THR A 73 0.74 -1.35 -26.00
C THR A 73 0.82 0.02 -25.32
N LEU A 74 1.63 0.94 -25.85
CA LEU A 74 1.76 2.29 -25.28
C LEU A 74 0.45 3.10 -25.40
N THR A 75 -0.25 2.99 -26.54
CA THR A 75 -1.56 3.63 -26.72
C THR A 75 -2.60 3.08 -25.75
N HIS A 76 -2.59 1.77 -25.48
CA HIS A 76 -3.47 1.16 -24.48
C HIS A 76 -3.13 1.64 -23.06
N PHE A 77 -1.85 1.77 -22.70
CA PHE A 77 -1.45 2.34 -21.41
C PHE A 77 -1.87 3.81 -21.26
N LEU A 78 -1.76 4.61 -22.32
CA LEU A 78 -2.22 5.99 -22.33
C LEU A 78 -3.73 6.09 -22.17
N LEU A 79 -4.50 5.25 -22.87
CA LEU A 79 -5.97 5.19 -22.73
C LEU A 79 -6.36 4.80 -21.31
N PHE A 80 -5.70 3.80 -20.73
CA PHE A 80 -5.94 3.40 -19.35
C PHE A 80 -5.58 4.52 -18.37
N LYS A 81 -4.42 5.17 -18.54
CA LYS A 81 -4.02 6.34 -17.74
C LYS A 81 -5.09 7.41 -17.77
N VAL A 82 -5.57 7.79 -18.96
CA VAL A 82 -6.62 8.81 -19.12
C VAL A 82 -7.91 8.40 -18.39
N ALA A 83 -8.33 7.14 -18.50
CA ALA A 83 -9.54 6.65 -17.83
C ALA A 83 -9.44 6.71 -16.30
N VAL A 84 -8.27 6.42 -15.72
CA VAL A 84 -8.08 6.40 -14.25
C VAL A 84 -7.55 7.73 -13.68
N HIS A 85 -7.15 8.67 -14.53
CA HIS A 85 -6.40 9.87 -14.12
C HIS A 85 -7.14 10.71 -13.08
N SER A 86 -8.44 10.91 -13.25
CA SER A 86 -9.26 11.70 -12.35
C SER A 86 -9.31 11.10 -10.93
N PHE A 87 -9.25 9.77 -10.81
CA PHE A 87 -9.17 9.09 -9.51
C PHE A 87 -7.78 9.26 -8.89
N VAL A 88 -6.72 9.22 -9.69
CA VAL A 88 -5.34 9.46 -9.22
C VAL A 88 -5.19 10.89 -8.70
N GLU A 89 -5.67 11.89 -9.46
CA GLU A 89 -5.61 13.29 -9.02
C GLU A 89 -6.43 13.52 -7.74
N LYS A 90 -7.62 12.93 -7.63
CA LYS A 90 -8.44 13.01 -6.41
C LYS A 90 -7.73 12.36 -5.22
N LEU A 91 -7.13 11.19 -5.41
CA LEU A 91 -6.38 10.52 -4.35
C LEU A 91 -5.20 11.37 -3.88
N PHE A 92 -4.37 11.84 -4.81
CA PHE A 92 -3.21 12.68 -4.50
C PHE A 92 -3.62 13.98 -3.81
N GLY A 93 -4.60 14.68 -4.38
CA GLY A 93 -5.17 15.89 -3.80
C GLY A 93 -5.83 15.67 -2.44
N SER A 94 -6.29 14.46 -2.12
CA SER A 94 -6.79 14.13 -0.77
C SER A 94 -5.67 13.86 0.24
N ILE A 95 -4.52 13.34 -0.21
CA ILE A 95 -3.38 13.02 0.65
C ILE A 95 -2.66 14.29 1.11
N TRP A 96 -2.36 15.20 0.18
CA TRP A 96 -1.76 16.50 0.48
C TRP A 96 -2.80 17.64 0.54
N GLY A 97 -4.08 17.28 0.56
CA GLY A 97 -5.17 18.20 0.82
C GLY A 97 -5.30 18.50 2.31
N MET A 98 -5.91 19.64 2.64
CA MET A 98 -6.26 19.97 4.02
C MET A 98 -7.75 20.30 4.12
N PRO A 99 -8.55 19.34 4.62
CA PRO A 99 -9.92 19.63 5.03
C PRO A 99 -9.93 20.80 6.02
N HIS A 100 -10.75 21.82 5.76
CA HIS A 100 -10.86 23.03 6.59
C HIS A 100 -9.54 23.78 6.82
N SER A 101 -8.57 23.64 5.90
CA SER A 101 -7.25 24.28 5.99
C SER A 101 -6.44 23.87 7.23
N LYS A 102 -6.75 22.71 7.82
CA LYS A 102 -6.00 22.13 8.95
C LYS A 102 -5.35 20.81 8.57
N ALA A 103 -4.09 20.63 8.95
CA ALA A 103 -3.38 19.38 8.77
C ALA A 103 -3.74 18.40 9.92
N PRO A 104 -3.61 17.08 9.71
CA PRO A 104 -3.75 16.12 10.80
C PRO A 104 -2.79 16.42 11.96
N PRO A 105 -3.23 16.30 13.23
CA PRO A 105 -2.41 16.66 14.39
C PRO A 105 -1.03 15.97 14.41
N ALA A 106 -0.99 14.67 14.09
CA ALA A 106 0.25 13.91 14.01
C ALA A 106 1.22 14.44 12.95
N VAL A 107 0.72 14.86 11.78
CA VAL A 107 1.55 15.39 10.70
C VAL A 107 2.14 16.75 11.09
N LYS A 108 1.29 17.67 11.58
CA LYS A 108 1.74 19.00 12.00
C LYS A 108 2.76 18.89 13.14
N TYR A 109 2.45 18.14 14.18
CA TYR A 109 3.34 17.97 15.33
C TYR A 109 4.69 17.36 14.93
N PHE A 110 4.67 16.32 14.09
CA PHE A 110 5.88 15.65 13.64
C PHE A 110 6.72 16.51 12.69
N PHE A 111 6.09 17.28 11.80
CA PHE A 111 6.84 18.20 10.91
C PHE A 111 7.45 19.36 11.68
N ASP A 112 6.76 19.91 12.67
CA ASP A 112 7.33 20.92 13.58
C ASP A 112 8.49 20.33 14.39
N PHE A 113 8.41 19.06 14.78
CA PHE A 113 9.53 18.36 15.41
C PHE A 113 10.75 18.29 14.48
N LEU A 114 10.57 17.93 13.20
CA LEU A 114 11.67 17.89 12.22
C LEU A 114 12.28 19.28 12.01
N ASP A 115 11.45 20.33 11.95
CA ASP A 115 11.90 21.71 11.81
C ASP A 115 12.76 22.13 13.03
N ARG A 116 12.30 21.84 14.25
CA ARG A 116 13.10 22.08 15.48
C ARG A 116 14.41 21.29 15.53
N GLN A 117 14.42 20.05 15.03
CA GLN A 117 15.67 19.26 14.97
C GLN A 117 16.67 19.87 13.99
N ALA A 118 16.21 20.36 12.83
CA ALA A 118 17.08 21.06 11.90
C ALA A 118 17.64 22.35 12.51
N ASP A 119 16.80 23.11 13.22
CA ASP A 119 17.24 24.32 13.94
C ASP A 119 18.30 24.01 15.00
N ASN A 120 18.09 22.96 15.80
CA ASN A 120 19.07 22.49 16.80
C ASN A 120 20.40 22.08 16.18
N MET A 121 20.36 21.51 14.97
CA MET A 121 21.54 21.13 14.20
C MET A 121 22.10 22.28 13.35
N LYS A 122 21.51 23.48 13.42
CA LYS A 122 21.86 24.67 12.62
C LYS A 122 21.81 24.43 11.11
N ILE A 123 20.89 23.58 10.66
CA ILE A 123 20.65 23.31 9.24
C ILE A 123 19.71 24.39 8.71
N THR A 124 20.21 25.21 7.78
CA THR A 124 19.45 26.31 7.16
C THR A 124 18.92 25.98 5.77
N ASP A 125 19.36 24.86 5.19
CA ASP A 125 18.97 24.42 3.86
C ASP A 125 17.53 23.84 3.86
N PRO A 126 16.56 24.49 3.18
CA PRO A 126 15.18 23.99 3.12
C PRO A 126 15.04 22.66 2.38
N ASP A 127 15.98 22.28 1.52
CA ASP A 127 15.95 21.02 0.79
C ASP A 127 16.15 19.83 1.74
N VAL A 128 16.98 19.98 2.77
CA VAL A 128 17.18 18.96 3.80
C VAL A 128 15.86 18.68 4.55
N LEU A 129 15.15 19.74 4.95
CA LEU A 129 13.84 19.61 5.60
C LEU A 129 12.80 18.96 4.69
N HIS A 130 12.79 19.33 3.40
CA HIS A 130 11.92 18.70 2.41
C HIS A 130 12.22 17.21 2.27
N ILE A 131 13.50 16.82 2.23
CA ILE A 131 13.94 15.43 2.15
C ILE A 131 13.52 14.66 3.41
N TRP A 132 13.70 15.22 4.61
CA TRP A 132 13.30 14.57 5.86
C TRP A 132 11.79 14.34 5.93
N LYS A 133 10.99 15.36 5.60
CA LYS A 133 9.52 15.27 5.56
C LYS A 133 9.06 14.23 4.54
N THR A 134 9.67 14.20 3.37
CA THR A 134 9.38 13.23 2.31
C THR A 134 9.75 11.79 2.69
N ASN A 135 10.94 11.60 3.25
CA ASN A 135 11.45 10.28 3.62
C ASN A 135 10.78 9.69 4.86
N SER A 136 10.08 10.49 5.65
CA SER A 136 9.42 10.07 6.88
C SER A 136 7.94 9.76 6.70
N LEU A 137 7.19 10.59 5.95
CA LEU A 137 5.74 10.43 5.80
C LEU A 137 5.34 9.80 4.44
N PRO A 138 5.44 10.50 3.28
CA PRO A 138 4.92 9.98 2.04
C PRO A 138 5.62 8.69 1.58
N LEU A 139 6.94 8.56 1.74
CA LEU A 139 7.65 7.36 1.29
C LEU A 139 7.49 6.14 2.21
N ARG A 140 7.24 6.34 3.51
CA ARG A 140 7.09 5.25 4.48
C ARG A 140 5.65 4.82 4.66
N PHE A 141 4.74 5.78 4.73
CA PHE A 141 3.33 5.54 5.00
C PHE A 141 2.52 5.52 3.69
N TRP A 142 2.44 6.64 2.97
CA TRP A 142 1.51 6.78 1.85
C TRP A 142 1.84 5.87 0.66
N VAL A 143 3.11 5.74 0.27
CA VAL A 143 3.54 4.79 -0.77
C VAL A 143 3.14 3.36 -0.39
N ASN A 144 3.27 3.00 0.89
CA ASN A 144 2.91 1.67 1.37
C ASN A 144 1.40 1.42 1.26
N ILE A 145 0.56 2.39 1.66
CA ILE A 145 -0.90 2.30 1.54
C ILE A 145 -1.35 2.27 0.07
N ILE A 146 -0.79 3.13 -0.80
CA ILE A 146 -1.12 3.15 -2.24
C ILE A 146 -0.77 1.82 -2.89
N LYS A 147 0.40 1.24 -2.55
CA LYS A 147 0.81 -0.05 -3.10
C LYS A 147 0.02 -1.21 -2.51
N ASN A 148 -0.42 -1.11 -1.25
CA ASN A 148 -1.04 -2.21 -0.52
C ASN A 148 -2.43 -1.84 0.00
N PRO A 149 -3.42 -1.64 -0.90
CA PRO A 149 -4.78 -1.27 -0.49
C PRO A 149 -5.46 -2.34 0.37
N GLN A 150 -5.01 -3.60 0.30
CA GLN A 150 -5.50 -4.68 1.17
C GLN A 150 -5.16 -4.50 2.65
N PHE A 151 -4.29 -3.54 3.01
CA PHE A 151 -4.08 -3.15 4.41
C PHE A 151 -5.23 -2.30 4.97
N VAL A 152 -6.06 -1.73 4.08
CA VAL A 152 -7.16 -0.83 4.45
C VAL A 152 -8.51 -1.44 4.10
N PHE A 153 -8.60 -2.19 3.00
CA PHE A 153 -9.83 -2.78 2.49
C PHE A 153 -9.74 -4.29 2.44
N ASP A 154 -10.86 -4.97 2.68
CA ASP A 154 -10.98 -6.40 2.43
C ASP A 154 -11.05 -6.66 0.92
N MET A 155 -9.89 -6.95 0.32
CA MET A 155 -9.76 -7.19 -1.11
C MET A 155 -8.58 -8.10 -1.45
N GLU A 156 -8.75 -8.91 -2.49
CA GLU A 156 -7.65 -9.68 -3.07
C GLU A 156 -6.84 -8.81 -4.04
N LYS A 157 -5.52 -8.71 -3.80
CA LYS A 157 -4.61 -7.97 -4.66
C LYS A 157 -4.00 -8.88 -5.72
N THR A 158 -4.41 -8.68 -6.97
CA THR A 158 -3.84 -9.41 -8.12
C THR A 158 -2.45 -8.86 -8.51
N PRO A 159 -1.57 -9.68 -9.13
CA PRO A 159 -0.26 -9.21 -9.63
C PRO A 159 -0.36 -8.07 -10.65
N ASN A 160 -1.41 -8.09 -11.49
CA ASN A 160 -1.64 -7.01 -12.46
C ASN A 160 -1.97 -5.69 -11.75
N MET A 161 -2.79 -5.74 -10.70
CA MET A 161 -3.09 -4.56 -9.88
C MET A 161 -1.84 -4.03 -9.18
N ASP A 162 -0.97 -4.91 -8.66
CA ASP A 162 0.31 -4.52 -8.07
C ASP A 162 1.19 -3.73 -9.05
N GLY A 163 1.27 -4.19 -10.30
CA GLY A 163 1.98 -3.47 -11.36
C GLY A 163 1.41 -2.07 -11.62
N CYS A 164 0.08 -1.96 -11.74
CA CYS A 164 -0.59 -0.68 -11.95
C CYS A 164 -0.41 0.28 -10.76
N LEU A 165 -0.59 -0.20 -9.53
CA LEU A 165 -0.42 0.60 -8.31
C LEU A 165 1.04 1.02 -8.12
N SER A 166 2.00 0.19 -8.51
CA SER A 166 3.41 0.55 -8.48
C SER A 166 3.75 1.70 -9.44
N VAL A 167 3.10 1.76 -10.60
CA VAL A 167 3.24 2.90 -11.53
C VAL A 167 2.67 4.19 -10.91
N ILE A 168 1.49 4.11 -10.28
CA ILE A 168 0.87 5.26 -9.60
C ILE A 168 1.73 5.70 -8.41
N ALA A 169 2.20 4.77 -7.58
CA ALA A 169 3.07 5.05 -6.45
C ALA A 169 4.39 5.69 -6.91
N GLN A 170 4.95 5.27 -8.05
CA GLN A 170 6.13 5.93 -8.61
C GLN A 170 5.85 7.39 -9.00
N ALA A 171 4.72 7.67 -9.64
CA ALA A 171 4.32 9.04 -9.96
C ALA A 171 4.10 9.88 -8.69
N PHE A 172 3.51 9.28 -7.64
CA PHE A 172 3.39 9.91 -6.33
C PHE A 172 4.77 10.28 -5.76
N MET A 173 5.73 9.34 -5.73
CA MET A 173 7.09 9.59 -5.26
C MET A 173 7.80 10.68 -6.07
N ASP A 174 7.69 10.65 -7.40
CA ASP A 174 8.30 11.63 -8.29
C ASP A 174 7.75 13.06 -8.04
N SER A 175 6.52 13.17 -7.50
CA SER A 175 5.89 14.44 -7.12
C SER A 175 6.56 15.11 -5.91
N PHE A 176 7.31 14.37 -5.09
CA PHE A 176 8.09 14.92 -3.98
C PHE A 176 9.57 15.12 -4.34
N SER A 177 10.00 14.78 -5.55
CA SER A 177 11.40 14.94 -5.96
C SER A 177 11.77 16.42 -6.11
N LEU A 178 12.93 16.81 -5.55
CA LEU A 178 13.49 18.15 -5.75
C LEU A 178 14.15 18.32 -7.13
N SER A 179 14.63 17.24 -7.74
CA SER A 179 15.30 17.27 -9.04
C SER A 179 14.33 17.42 -10.21
N GLU A 180 14.64 18.28 -11.17
CA GLU A 180 13.95 18.27 -12.47
C GLU A 180 14.47 17.12 -13.33
N THR A 181 13.60 16.15 -13.64
CA THR A 181 13.97 15.04 -14.51
C THR A 181 13.60 15.39 -15.95
N GLN A 182 14.61 15.67 -16.79
CA GLN A 182 14.39 15.70 -18.24
C GLN A 182 14.25 14.26 -18.75
N LEU A 183 13.04 13.91 -19.18
CA LEU A 183 12.75 12.56 -19.67
C LEU A 183 13.13 12.45 -21.14
N GLY A 184 14.22 11.74 -21.41
CA GLY A 184 14.68 11.42 -22.76
C GLY A 184 14.05 10.14 -23.33
N LYS A 185 14.47 9.77 -24.54
CA LYS A 185 14.00 8.57 -25.28
C LYS A 185 14.19 7.24 -24.54
N HIS A 186 15.11 7.20 -23.57
CA HIS A 186 15.42 6.00 -22.76
C HIS A 186 14.76 6.02 -21.38
N ALA A 187 13.89 7.00 -21.10
CA ALA A 187 13.15 7.03 -19.84
C ALA A 187 12.18 5.84 -19.76
N PRO A 188 12.01 5.26 -18.57
CA PRO A 188 11.10 4.14 -18.40
C PRO A 188 9.65 4.59 -18.63
N THR A 189 8.84 3.73 -19.25
CA THR A 189 7.50 4.08 -19.74
C THR A 189 6.59 4.63 -18.65
N ASN A 190 6.68 4.11 -17.43
CA ASN A 190 5.91 4.60 -16.28
C ASN A 190 6.18 6.07 -15.95
N LYS A 191 7.43 6.54 -16.08
CA LYS A 191 7.77 7.95 -15.90
C LYS A 191 7.24 8.82 -17.04
N LEU A 192 7.27 8.31 -18.28
CA LEU A 192 6.69 8.99 -19.43
C LEU A 192 5.17 9.18 -19.32
N LEU A 193 4.45 8.24 -18.68
CA LEU A 193 2.99 8.30 -18.54
C LEU A 193 2.51 9.50 -17.71
N TYR A 194 3.27 9.90 -16.68
CA TYR A 194 2.91 11.00 -15.77
C TYR A 194 3.79 12.25 -15.93
N ALA A 195 4.74 12.23 -16.86
CA ALA A 195 5.72 13.30 -17.10
C ALA A 195 5.12 14.72 -17.12
N ARG A 196 3.95 14.87 -17.73
CA ARG A 196 3.26 16.17 -17.87
C ARG A 196 2.54 16.62 -16.59
N ASP A 197 2.19 15.69 -15.73
CA ASP A 197 1.43 15.96 -14.50
C ASP A 197 2.36 16.23 -13.30
N ILE A 198 3.55 15.61 -13.27
CA ILE A 198 4.53 15.75 -12.18
C ILE A 198 4.84 17.22 -11.83
N PRO A 199 5.07 18.15 -12.77
CA PRO A 199 5.34 19.55 -12.41
C PRO A 199 4.20 20.20 -11.61
N LYS A 200 2.94 19.91 -11.97
CA LYS A 200 1.76 20.38 -11.22
C LYS A 200 1.76 19.80 -9.80
N PHE A 201 1.93 18.48 -9.67
CA PHE A 201 1.95 17.82 -8.36
C PHE A 201 3.08 18.32 -7.46
N LYS A 202 4.27 18.58 -8.02
CA LYS A 202 5.38 19.19 -7.27
C LYS A 202 5.03 20.56 -6.69
N GLN A 203 4.27 21.38 -7.43
CA GLN A 203 3.82 22.67 -6.91
C GLN A 203 2.80 22.50 -5.78
N GLU A 204 1.86 21.57 -5.92
CA GLU A 204 0.89 21.25 -4.87
C GLU A 204 1.58 20.75 -3.59
N VAL A 205 2.59 19.88 -3.70
CA VAL A 205 3.41 19.41 -2.57
C VAL A 205 4.16 20.56 -1.88
N LYS A 206 4.74 21.49 -2.67
CA LYS A 206 5.40 22.68 -2.10
C LYS A 206 4.41 23.54 -1.31
N ILE A 207 3.21 23.75 -1.84
CA ILE A 207 2.14 24.49 -1.16
C ILE A 207 1.73 23.76 0.12
N TYR A 208 1.55 22.44 0.08
CA TYR A 208 1.20 21.61 1.24
C TYR A 208 2.21 21.74 2.38
N TYR A 209 3.51 21.56 2.13
CA TYR A 209 4.53 21.71 3.17
C TYR A 209 4.62 23.13 3.71
N LYS A 210 4.45 24.14 2.87
CA LYS A 210 4.40 25.53 3.31
C LYS A 210 3.19 25.77 4.23
N GLN A 211 2.00 25.34 3.83
CA GLN A 211 0.79 25.55 4.61
C GLN A 211 0.85 24.84 5.98
N ILE A 212 1.43 23.64 6.07
CA ILE A 212 1.66 22.98 7.37
C ILE A 212 2.61 23.81 8.24
N ARG A 213 3.71 24.31 7.66
CA ARG A 213 4.67 25.14 8.39
C ARG A 213 4.02 26.40 8.94
N ASP A 214 3.19 27.05 8.13
CA ASP A 214 2.54 28.32 8.47
C ASP A 214 1.37 28.15 9.48
N GLN A 215 0.94 26.91 9.77
CA GLN A 215 -0.07 26.65 10.81
C GLN A 215 0.48 26.92 12.22
N THR A 216 -0.42 27.31 13.11
CA THR A 216 -0.14 27.44 14.55
C THR A 216 0.42 26.11 15.08
N PRO A 217 1.53 26.13 15.84
CA PRO A 217 2.07 24.94 16.48
C PRO A 217 1.06 24.31 17.42
N ILE A 218 1.00 22.99 17.44
CA ILE A 218 0.17 22.23 18.39
C ILE A 218 0.89 22.21 19.74
N THR A 219 0.18 22.56 20.80
CA THR A 219 0.75 22.55 22.15
C THR A 219 0.97 21.13 22.64
N VAL A 220 1.91 20.96 23.58
CA VAL A 220 2.19 19.63 24.17
C VAL A 220 0.95 19.06 24.87
N SER A 221 0.12 19.91 25.50
CA SER A 221 -1.13 19.47 26.14
C SER A 221 -2.13 18.95 25.12
N GLU A 222 -2.42 19.72 24.06
CA GLU A 222 -3.35 19.32 23.01
C GLU A 222 -2.91 18.01 22.34
N PHE A 223 -1.62 17.86 22.06
CA PHE A 223 -1.10 16.64 21.45
C PHE A 223 -1.18 15.45 22.41
N ARG A 224 -0.97 15.66 23.72
CA ARG A 224 -1.14 14.62 24.74
C ARG A 224 -2.59 14.17 24.84
N ASP A 225 -3.53 15.10 24.79
CA ASP A 225 -4.96 14.79 24.84
C ASP A 225 -5.38 13.97 23.61
N PHE A 226 -4.92 14.36 22.42
CA PHE A 226 -5.08 13.58 21.19
C PHE A 226 -4.53 12.16 21.32
N LEU A 227 -3.31 11.99 21.84
CA LEU A 227 -2.71 10.66 22.05
C LEU A 227 -3.47 9.82 23.07
N LEU A 228 -3.99 10.43 24.13
CA LEU A 228 -4.78 9.73 25.15
C LEU A 228 -6.14 9.27 24.59
N GLU A 229 -6.78 10.09 23.75
CA GLU A 229 -8.01 9.72 23.07
C GLU A 229 -7.81 8.51 22.15
N GLU A 230 -6.78 8.53 21.30
CA GLU A 230 -6.46 7.39 20.44
C GLU A 230 -6.04 6.15 21.25
N SER A 231 -5.31 6.32 22.36
CA SER A 231 -4.94 5.19 23.23
C SER A 231 -6.16 4.51 23.85
N LYS A 232 -7.13 5.30 24.35
CA LYS A 232 -8.37 4.76 24.93
C LYS A 232 -9.23 4.04 23.90
N LYS A 233 -9.29 4.56 22.68
CA LYS A 233 -10.06 3.96 21.59
C LYS A 233 -9.58 2.55 21.23
N HIS A 234 -8.27 2.31 21.33
CA HIS A 234 -7.63 1.07 20.91
C HIS A 234 -7.11 0.19 22.07
N GLU A 235 -7.42 0.53 23.33
CA GLU A 235 -6.86 -0.10 24.55
C GLU A 235 -7.03 -1.63 24.58
N ASN A 236 -8.14 -2.14 24.05
CA ASN A 236 -8.47 -3.57 24.10
C ASN A 236 -8.40 -4.27 22.72
N GLU A 237 -7.84 -3.61 21.70
CA GLU A 237 -7.73 -4.19 20.35
C GLU A 237 -6.52 -5.13 20.21
N PHE A 238 -5.48 -4.94 21.01
CA PHE A 238 -4.22 -5.66 20.90
C PHE A 238 -3.87 -6.43 22.18
N ASN A 239 -3.25 -7.60 22.03
CA ASN A 239 -2.82 -8.41 23.17
C ASN A 239 -1.38 -8.05 23.58
N GLU A 240 -1.27 -7.19 24.60
CA GLU A 240 0.03 -6.77 25.14
C GLU A 240 0.87 -7.93 25.67
N ALA A 241 0.25 -8.91 26.31
CA ALA A 241 0.97 -10.05 26.88
C ALA A 241 1.70 -10.86 25.82
N VAL A 242 1.11 -11.05 24.64
CA VAL A 242 1.76 -11.72 23.50
C VAL A 242 2.90 -10.85 22.94
N ALA A 243 2.66 -9.55 22.75
CA ALA A 243 3.67 -8.62 22.26
C ALA A 243 4.91 -8.58 23.18
N LEU A 244 4.70 -8.53 24.50
CA LEU A 244 5.77 -8.55 25.51
C LEU A 244 6.56 -9.86 25.50
N ARG A 245 5.90 -11.01 25.32
CA ARG A 245 6.59 -12.30 25.19
C ARG A 245 7.47 -12.37 23.95
N GLU A 246 7.00 -11.85 22.82
CA GLU A 246 7.80 -11.77 21.59
C GLU A 246 8.97 -10.78 21.73
N LEU A 247 8.74 -9.63 22.36
CA LEU A 247 9.77 -8.63 22.62
C LEU A 247 10.88 -9.18 23.54
N TYR A 248 10.51 -9.94 24.57
CA TYR A 248 11.47 -10.54 25.50
C TYR A 248 12.47 -11.47 24.80
N LYS A 249 12.11 -12.10 23.68
CA LYS A 249 13.05 -12.93 22.90
C LYS A 249 14.28 -12.12 22.45
N PHE A 250 14.09 -10.85 22.11
CA PHE A 250 15.20 -9.94 21.77
C PHE A 250 16.00 -9.54 23.00
N ILE A 251 15.33 -9.23 24.11
CA ILE A 251 15.99 -8.91 25.39
C ILE A 251 16.88 -10.06 25.84
N HIS A 252 16.37 -11.28 25.82
CA HIS A 252 17.13 -12.47 26.20
C HIS A 252 18.33 -12.70 25.26
N ARG A 253 18.15 -12.50 23.95
CA ARG A 253 19.20 -12.69 22.94
C ARG A 253 20.36 -11.70 23.10
N TYR A 254 20.06 -10.45 23.43
CA TYR A 254 21.03 -9.35 23.51
C TYR A 254 21.21 -8.85 24.94
N PHE A 255 21.00 -9.72 25.94
CA PHE A 255 20.90 -9.33 27.34
C PHE A 255 22.18 -8.64 27.84
N THR A 256 23.34 -9.20 27.47
CA THR A 256 24.65 -8.69 27.88
C THR A 256 24.89 -7.32 27.28
N GLU A 257 24.65 -7.15 25.99
CA GLU A 257 24.84 -5.90 25.26
C GLU A 257 23.90 -4.79 25.77
N ILE A 258 22.64 -5.15 26.06
CA ILE A 258 21.68 -4.23 26.68
C ILE A 258 22.18 -3.79 28.06
N LYS A 259 22.61 -4.73 28.91
CA LYS A 259 23.12 -4.43 30.25
C LYS A 259 24.36 -3.55 30.23
N GLU A 260 25.31 -3.86 29.35
CA GLU A 260 26.52 -3.04 29.16
C GLU A 260 26.18 -1.62 28.69
N LYS A 261 25.24 -1.48 27.75
CA LYS A 261 24.79 -0.16 27.29
C LYS A 261 24.04 0.62 28.37
N LEU A 262 23.24 -0.03 29.20
CA LEU A 262 22.61 0.60 30.36
C LEU A 262 23.66 1.15 31.33
N TYR A 263 24.70 0.37 31.63
CA TYR A 263 25.80 0.81 32.48
C TYR A 263 26.58 2.00 31.87
N GLN A 264 26.93 1.91 30.58
CA GLN A 264 27.66 2.97 29.86
C GLN A 264 26.88 4.30 29.83
N ASN A 265 25.55 4.23 29.75
CA ASN A 265 24.69 5.42 29.71
C ASN A 265 24.34 5.97 31.11
N GLY A 266 24.93 5.44 32.18
CA GLY A 266 24.70 5.89 33.55
C GLY A 266 23.30 5.56 34.07
N ALA A 267 22.69 4.47 33.62
CA ALA A 267 21.39 4.04 34.11
C ALA A 267 21.43 3.72 35.62
N PRO A 268 20.37 4.03 36.39
CA PRO A 268 20.29 3.65 37.80
C PRO A 268 20.46 2.15 38.01
N SER A 269 21.09 1.75 39.13
CA SER A 269 21.28 0.34 39.48
C SER A 269 19.95 -0.42 39.55
N GLU A 270 18.89 0.23 40.03
CA GLU A 270 17.53 -0.30 40.10
C GLU A 270 17.02 -0.81 38.74
N LEU A 271 17.30 -0.09 37.65
CA LEU A 271 16.86 -0.51 36.31
C LEU A 271 17.58 -1.78 35.85
N THR A 272 18.84 -1.94 36.24
CA THR A 272 19.63 -3.15 35.95
C THR A 272 19.13 -4.34 36.78
N GLU A 273 18.76 -4.10 38.03
CA GLU A 273 18.13 -5.09 38.91
C GLU A 273 16.75 -5.52 38.37
N GLN A 274 15.92 -4.57 37.92
CA GLN A 274 14.63 -4.85 37.28
C GLN A 274 14.79 -5.70 36.01
N LEU A 275 15.78 -5.38 35.16
CA LEU A 275 16.08 -6.18 33.96
C LEU A 275 16.48 -7.62 34.32
N GLN A 276 17.30 -7.79 35.37
CA GLN A 276 17.69 -9.10 35.89
C GLN A 276 16.50 -9.85 36.50
N HIS A 277 15.61 -9.14 37.19
CA HIS A 277 14.38 -9.69 37.75
C HIS A 277 13.44 -10.21 36.65
N VAL A 278 13.20 -9.43 35.60
CA VAL A 278 12.42 -9.85 34.43
C VAL A 278 13.03 -11.10 33.80
N LYS A 279 14.35 -11.16 33.64
CA LYS A 279 15.01 -12.37 33.13
C LYS A 279 14.71 -13.60 34.00
N THR A 280 14.86 -13.46 35.31
CA THR A 280 14.63 -14.55 36.28
C THR A 280 13.19 -15.03 36.25
N LEU A 281 12.20 -14.12 36.15
CA LEU A 281 10.79 -14.48 36.01
C LEU A 281 10.52 -15.30 34.74
N PHE A 282 11.06 -14.89 33.60
CA PHE A 282 10.87 -15.60 32.34
C PHE A 282 11.60 -16.95 32.29
N ASP A 283 12.78 -17.06 32.91
CA ASP A 283 13.50 -18.33 33.03
C ASP A 283 12.78 -19.31 33.97
N GLY A 284 12.18 -18.79 35.07
CA GLY A 284 11.33 -19.57 35.96
C GLY A 284 10.03 -20.06 35.31
N LEU A 285 9.47 -19.30 34.35
CA LEU A 285 8.32 -19.75 33.56
C LEU A 285 8.67 -20.92 32.63
N LYS A 286 9.91 -21.00 32.12
CA LYS A 286 10.38 -22.14 31.32
C LYS A 286 10.61 -23.40 32.16
N SER A 287 11.08 -23.24 33.40
CA SER A 287 11.27 -24.41 34.29
C SER A 287 9.94 -25.01 34.77
N CYS A 288 8.86 -24.21 34.84
CA CYS A 288 7.53 -24.68 35.20
C CYS A 288 6.77 -25.36 34.05
N SER A 289 7.26 -25.34 32.80
CA SER A 289 6.60 -26.03 31.67
C SER A 289 6.97 -27.52 31.54
N TRP A 290 7.62 -28.09 32.56
CA TRP A 290 7.88 -29.52 32.71
C TRP A 290 7.06 -30.03 33.90
N ASN A 291 5.78 -30.31 33.68
CA ASN A 291 4.94 -31.27 34.42
C ASN A 291 3.59 -31.40 33.71
#